data_AF-A0A0R1YH25-F1
#
_entry.id   AF-A0A0R1YH25-F1
#
_cell.length_a   1.000
_cell.length_b   1.000
_cell.length_c   1.000
_cell.angle_alpha   90.00
_cell.angle_beta   90.00
_cell.angle_gamma   90.00
#
_symmetry.space_group_name_H-M   'P 1'
#
loop_
_entity.id
_entity.type
_entity.pdbx_description
1 polymer ?
#
loop_
_entity_poly.entity_id
_entity_poly.type
_entity_poly.pdbx_seq_one_letter_code
_entity_poly.pdbx_strand_id
1 'polypeptide(L)'
;MSVTLEQDYRPEFMLSTEPILMILTWDKETREVKGAQFYSKYDCAQSANVISLAIQKHMMIDELSMVNMFFQPNYDQPVNYVNALAMEAAARA
;
A
#
# COMPACT_ATOMS: atom_id res chain seq x y z
N MET A 1 1.10 15.02 4.62
CA MET A 1 0.71 14.91 3.21
C MET A 1 -0.11 13.65 3.00
N SER A 2 -0.81 13.53 1.88
CA SER A 2 -1.60 12.34 1.55
C SER A 2 -1.59 12.04 0.06
N VAL A 3 -1.77 10.77 -0.29
CA VAL A 3 -1.97 10.32 -1.67
C VAL A 3 -3.06 9.28 -1.73
N THR A 4 -3.76 9.24 -2.85
CA THR A 4 -4.80 8.26 -3.16
C THR A 4 -4.39 7.47 -4.39
N LEU A 5 -4.55 6.16 -4.33
CA LEU A 5 -4.33 5.25 -5.46
C LEU A 5 -5.48 4.25 -5.50
N GLU A 6 -5.97 3.97 -6.70
CA GLU A 6 -6.93 2.90 -6.96
C GLU A 6 -6.38 2.03 -8.09
N GLN A 7 -6.31 0.72 -7.84
CA GLN A 7 -5.86 -0.27 -8.80
C GLN A 7 -6.46 -1.63 -8.47
N ASP A 8 -6.37 -2.59 -9.37
CA ASP A 8 -6.71 -3.97 -9.06
C ASP A 8 -5.70 -4.58 -8.09
N TYR A 9 -6.18 -5.27 -7.04
CA TYR A 9 -5.29 -5.84 -6.04
C TYR A 9 -4.34 -6.89 -6.62
N ARG A 10 -4.78 -7.62 -7.66
CA ARG A 10 -4.02 -8.65 -8.40
C ARG A 10 -4.23 -8.55 -9.92
N PRO A 11 -3.41 -9.25 -10.75
CA PRO A 11 -3.43 -9.11 -12.20
C PRO A 11 -4.77 -9.40 -12.89
N GLU A 12 -5.05 -8.66 -13.96
CA GLU A 12 -6.26 -8.79 -14.79
C GLU A 12 -6.38 -10.14 -15.54
N PHE A 13 -5.27 -10.85 -15.75
CA PHE A 13 -5.29 -12.16 -16.42
C PHE A 13 -5.81 -13.28 -15.51
N MET A 14 -6.00 -13.03 -14.21
CA MET A 14 -6.63 -13.98 -13.29
C MET A 14 -8.13 -14.09 -13.59
N LEU A 15 -8.76 -15.19 -13.17
CA LEU A 15 -10.20 -15.42 -13.41
C LEU A 15 -11.12 -14.31 -12.87
N SER A 16 -10.65 -13.56 -11.87
CA SER A 16 -11.30 -12.36 -11.36
C SER A 16 -10.28 -11.47 -10.64
N THR A 17 -10.61 -10.19 -10.48
CA THR A 17 -9.92 -9.25 -9.61
C THR A 17 -10.92 -8.22 -9.09
N GLU A 18 -10.53 -7.43 -8.10
CA GLU A 18 -11.35 -6.36 -7.55
C GLU A 18 -10.48 -5.10 -7.37
N PRO A 19 -11.03 -3.90 -7.61
CA PRO A 19 -10.31 -2.67 -7.32
C PRO A 19 -10.12 -2.54 -5.81
N ILE A 20 -8.97 -1.99 -5.42
CA ILE A 20 -8.67 -1.55 -4.06
C ILE A 20 -8.38 -0.05 -4.08
N LEU A 21 -9.26 0.71 -3.43
CA LEU A 21 -9.07 2.14 -3.19
C LEU A 21 -8.25 2.32 -1.92
N MET A 22 -7.17 3.09 -2.02
CA MET A 22 -6.21 3.24 -0.94
C MET A 22 -5.82 4.70 -0.74
N ILE A 23 -5.59 5.07 0.52
CA ILE A 23 -5.07 6.39 0.90
C ILE A 23 -3.92 6.18 1.87
N LEU A 24 -2.78 6.84 1.66
CA LEU A 24 -1.64 6.85 2.58
C LEU A 24 -1.38 8.28 3.04
N THR A 25 -1.16 8.47 4.34
CA THR A 25 -0.76 9.75 4.94
C THR A 25 0.62 9.64 5.57
N TRP A 26 1.40 10.71 5.44
CA TRP A 26 2.76 10.77 5.97
C TRP A 26 3.13 12.19 6.44
N ASP A 27 4.17 12.26 7.27
CA ASP A 27 4.77 13.53 7.68
C ASP A 27 5.57 14.14 6.53
N LYS A 28 5.35 15.42 6.21
CA LYS A 28 5.99 16.05 5.05
C LYS A 28 7.51 16.20 5.22
N GLU A 29 7.97 16.45 6.45
CA GLU A 29 9.37 16.77 6.71
C GLU A 29 10.16 15.49 6.94
N THR A 30 9.64 14.58 7.76
CA THR A 30 10.35 13.35 8.12
C THR A 30 10.10 12.19 7.15
N ARG A 31 9.02 12.27 6.36
CA ARG A 31 8.54 11.20 5.47
C ARG A 31 7.99 9.97 6.20
N GLU A 32 7.77 10.08 7.51
CA GLU A 32 7.27 8.99 8.36
C GLU A 32 5.79 8.68 8.06
N VAL A 33 5.46 7.40 7.95
CA VAL A 33 4.08 6.92 7.78
C VAL A 33 3.24 7.32 8.99
N LYS A 34 2.07 7.94 8.75
CA LYS A 34 1.13 8.38 9.81
C LYS A 34 -0.22 7.68 9.78
N GLY A 35 -0.57 7.01 8.69
CA GLY A 35 -1.83 6.29 8.58
C GLY A 35 -2.11 5.85 7.15
N ALA A 36 -3.02 4.89 7.00
CA ALA A 36 -3.54 4.52 5.70
C ALA A 36 -4.97 3.98 5.81
N GLN A 37 -5.67 3.95 4.68
CA GLN A 37 -7.02 3.42 4.53
C GLN A 37 -7.06 2.52 3.30
N PHE A 38 -7.86 1.45 3.36
CA PHE A 38 -8.06 0.48 2.29
C PHE A 38 -9.55 0.17 2.16
N TYR A 39 -10.07 0.13 0.94
CA TYR A 39 -11.45 -0.21 0.65
C TYR A 39 -11.52 -1.07 -0.61
N SER A 40 -12.10 -2.27 -0.49
CA SER A 40 -12.30 -3.20 -1.60
C SER A 40 -13.41 -4.20 -1.28
N LYS A 41 -13.92 -4.90 -2.30
CA LYS A 41 -14.71 -6.13 -2.12
C LYS A 41 -13.83 -7.33 -1.74
N TYR A 42 -12.54 -7.29 -2.09
CA TYR A 42 -11.55 -8.22 -1.59
C TYR A 42 -11.27 -7.93 -0.10
N ASP A 43 -11.08 -8.96 0.72
CA ASP A 43 -10.72 -8.79 2.13
C ASP A 43 -9.27 -8.29 2.27
N CYS A 44 -9.13 -6.98 2.42
CA CYS A 44 -7.86 -6.30 2.61
C CYS A 44 -7.59 -5.88 4.07
N ALA A 45 -8.29 -6.46 5.05
CA ALA A 45 -8.18 -6.04 6.46
C ALA A 45 -6.76 -6.19 7.01
N GLN A 46 -6.02 -7.23 6.60
CA GLN A 46 -4.65 -7.46 7.06
C GLN A 46 -3.66 -6.37 6.62
N SER A 47 -3.95 -5.66 5.54
CA SER A 47 -3.09 -4.56 5.04
C SER A 47 -3.07 -3.39 6.02
N ALA A 48 -4.15 -3.18 6.78
CA ALA A 48 -4.16 -2.22 7.88
C ALA A 48 -3.20 -2.61 9.02
N ASN A 49 -3.00 -3.91 9.28
CA ASN A 49 -2.03 -4.38 10.28
C ASN A 49 -0.59 -4.13 9.84
N VAL A 50 -0.30 -4.26 8.53
CA VAL A 50 1.02 -3.89 7.98
C VAL A 50 1.32 -2.41 8.26
N ILE A 51 0.33 -1.55 8.05
CA ILE A 51 0.47 -0.11 8.33
C ILE A 51 0.61 0.17 9.83
N SER A 52 -0.13 -0.55 10.68
CA SER A 52 0.04 -0.47 12.14
C SER A 52 1.48 -0.78 12.56
N LEU A 53 2.08 -1.83 11.99
CA LEU A 53 3.49 -2.17 12.24
C LEU A 53 4.45 -1.11 11.68
N ALA A 54 4.19 -0.58 10.49
CA ALA A 54 4.99 0.50 9.91
C ALA A 54 5.00 1.74 10.82
N ILE A 55 3.83 2.16 11.33
CA ILE A 55 3.70 3.26 12.28
C ILE A 55 4.44 2.94 13.58
N GLN A 56 4.26 1.73 14.14
CA GLN A 56 4.94 1.31 15.36
C GLN A 56 6.48 1.35 15.22
N LYS A 57 6.99 1.15 14.00
CA LYS A 57 8.42 1.19 13.68
C LYS A 57 8.91 2.56 13.22
N HIS A 58 8.06 3.59 13.19
CA HIS A 58 8.37 4.89 12.61
C HIS A 58 8.95 4.77 11.19
N MET A 59 8.41 3.83 10.40
CA MET A 59 8.88 3.55 9.05
C MET A 59 8.60 4.73 8.12
N MET A 60 9.54 5.04 7.22
CA MET A 60 9.37 6.06 6.20
C MET A 60 8.64 5.51 4.98
N ILE A 61 7.96 6.39 4.22
CA ILE A 61 7.31 5.98 2.95
C ILE A 61 8.31 5.38 1.96
N ASP A 62 9.58 5.82 1.99
CA ASP A 62 10.65 5.26 1.14
C ASP A 62 10.94 3.80 1.49
N GLU A 63 10.97 3.48 2.79
CA GLU A 63 11.17 2.11 3.27
C GLU A 63 9.94 1.26 2.95
N LEU A 64 8.73 1.77 3.22
CA LEU A 64 7.48 1.06 2.91
C LEU A 64 7.32 0.82 1.40
N SER A 65 7.85 1.68 0.55
CA SER A 65 7.82 1.51 -0.91
C SER A 65 8.71 0.36 -1.41
N MET A 66 9.72 -0.02 -0.62
CA MET A 66 10.75 -1.00 -1.03
C MET A 66 10.82 -2.22 -0.11
N VAL A 67 10.05 -2.25 0.99
CA VAL A 67 10.03 -3.39 1.91
C VAL A 67 9.56 -4.64 1.18
N ASN A 68 10.29 -5.74 1.38
CA ASN A 68 9.99 -7.00 0.72
C ASN A 68 8.61 -7.53 1.13
N MET A 69 7.71 -7.64 0.17
CA MET A 69 6.43 -8.32 0.31
C MET A 69 6.39 -9.53 -0.63
N PHE A 70 5.76 -10.59 -0.15
CA PHE A 70 5.57 -11.80 -0.95
C PHE A 70 4.77 -11.48 -2.21
N PHE A 71 5.16 -12.05 -3.35
CA PHE A 71 4.40 -11.98 -4.60
C PHE A 71 3.96 -13.37 -5.05
N GLN A 72 2.67 -13.51 -5.36
CA GLN A 72 2.16 -14.55 -6.25
C GLN A 72 0.81 -14.09 -6.83
N PRO A 73 0.53 -14.34 -8.14
CA PRO A 73 -0.64 -13.77 -8.83
C PRO A 73 -2.03 -14.00 -8.22
N ASN A 74 -2.22 -14.96 -7.31
CA ASN A 74 -3.49 -15.09 -6.61
C ASN A 74 -3.73 -13.98 -5.58
N TYR A 75 -2.67 -13.33 -5.09
CA TYR A 75 -2.71 -12.41 -3.95
C TYR A 75 -2.43 -10.97 -4.35
N ASP A 76 -1.49 -10.74 -5.26
CA ASP A 76 -1.08 -9.40 -5.64
C ASP A 76 -0.40 -9.31 -7.01
N GLN A 77 -0.17 -8.07 -7.43
CA GLN A 77 0.74 -7.71 -8.52
C GLN A 77 2.20 -7.97 -8.09
N PRO A 78 3.17 -8.02 -9.03
CA PRO A 78 4.60 -8.16 -8.69
C PRO A 78 5.10 -7.15 -7.64
N VAL A 79 4.46 -5.98 -7.60
CA VAL A 79 4.60 -5.01 -6.51
C VAL A 79 3.30 -5.03 -5.71
N ASN A 80 3.39 -5.36 -4.41
CA ASN A 80 2.21 -5.35 -3.56
C ASN A 80 1.55 -3.97 -3.56
N TYR A 81 0.22 -3.90 -3.50
CA TYR A 81 -0.51 -2.64 -3.58
C TYR A 81 -0.18 -1.65 -2.44
N VAL A 82 0.26 -2.14 -1.26
CA VAL A 82 0.78 -1.28 -0.19
C VAL A 82 2.10 -0.63 -0.61
N ASN A 83 3.02 -1.40 -1.22
CA ASN A 83 4.26 -0.86 -1.75
C ASN A 83 3.97 0.16 -2.87
N ALA A 84 3.08 -0.16 -3.81
CA ALA A 84 2.71 0.73 -4.92
C ALA A 84 2.16 2.08 -4.42
N LEU A 85 1.29 2.05 -3.39
CA LEU A 85 0.78 3.26 -2.75
C LEU A 85 1.90 4.08 -2.10
N ALA A 86 2.86 3.43 -1.45
CA ALA A 86 4.02 4.09 -0.85
C ALA A 86 5.00 4.64 -1.90
N MET A 87 5.17 3.98 -3.05
CA MET A 87 5.94 4.48 -4.19
C MET A 87 5.34 5.79 -4.72
N GLU A 88 4.00 5.82 -4.86
CA GLU A 88 3.29 7.02 -5.31
C GLU A 88 3.42 8.17 -4.28
N ALA A 89 3.40 7.86 -2.97
CA ALA A 89 3.69 8.85 -1.94
C ALA A 89 5.14 9.36 -2.04
N ALA A 90 6.12 8.46 -2.20
CA ALA A 90 7.54 8.79 -2.27
C ALA A 90 7.87 9.68 -3.49
N ALA A 91 7.19 9.45 -4.62
CA ALA A 91 7.33 10.26 -5.84
C ALA A 91 6.77 11.69 -5.70
N ARG A 92 5.84 11.92 -4.76
CA ARG A 92 5.19 13.22 -4.51
C ARG A 92 5.76 13.98 -3.31
N ALA A 93 6.62 13.34 -2.53
CA ALA A 93 7.08 13.84 -1.24
C ALA A 93 8.36 14.67 -1.36
#